data_AF-A0A810DSM6-F1
#
_entry.id   AF-A0A810DSM6-F1
#
_cell.length_a   1.000
_cell.length_b   1.000
_cell.length_c   1.000
_cell.angle_alpha   90.00
_cell.angle_beta   90.00
_cell.angle_gamma   90.00
#
_symmetry.space_group_name_H-M   'P 1'
#
loop_
_entity.id
_entity.type
_entity.pdbx_description
1 polymer ?
#
loop_
_entity_poly.entity_id
_entity_poly.type
_entity_poly.pdbx_seq_one_letter_code
_entity_poly.pdbx_strand_id
1 'polypeptide(L)'
;MANIQPKIIAEIDPRNPVPEICAVIMAVVPYHPAQEEAILRGVIEATEKRLKAIQPKKGAEDDDKPVSEPRRNTTDSGELGRAE
;
A
#
# COMPACT_ATOMS: atom_id res chain seq x y z
N MET A 1 28.48 14.48 28.81
CA MET A 1 29.03 13.45 27.89
C MET A 1 28.51 13.75 26.49
N ALA A 2 29.38 13.77 25.49
CA ALA A 2 28.93 13.93 24.11
C ALA A 2 28.18 12.66 23.67
N ASN A 3 27.00 12.80 23.10
CA ASN A 3 26.22 11.68 22.58
C ASN A 3 26.66 11.43 21.12
N ILE A 4 27.51 10.43 20.90
CA ILE A 4 28.04 10.11 19.57
C ILE A 4 27.08 9.13 18.89
N GLN A 5 26.42 9.58 17.83
CA GLN A 5 25.54 8.75 17.01
C GLN A 5 26.23 8.40 15.69
N PRO A 6 26.35 7.10 15.34
CA PRO A 6 26.88 6.71 14.04
C PRO A 6 25.91 7.13 12.92
N LYS A 7 26.46 7.75 11.86
CA LYS A 7 25.72 8.14 10.66
C LYS A 7 26.24 7.34 9.48
N ILE A 8 25.36 6.58 8.83
CA ILE A 8 25.65 5.88 7.57
C ILE A 8 25.12 6.74 6.43
N ILE A 9 25.96 6.99 5.42
CA ILE A 9 25.59 7.69 4.18
C ILE A 9 25.82 6.69 3.05
N ALA A 10 24.79 6.42 2.26
CA ALA A 10 24.85 5.51 1.12
C ALA A 10 24.15 6.14 -0.09
N GLU A 11 24.77 6.00 -1.26
CA GLU A 11 24.17 6.32 -2.54
C GLU A 11 23.53 5.04 -3.10
N ILE A 12 22.24 5.11 -3.46
CA ILE A 12 21.48 3.95 -3.95
C ILE A 12 21.16 4.16 -5.41
N ASP A 13 21.55 3.23 -6.27
CA ASP A 13 21.10 3.20 -7.66
C ASP A 13 19.66 2.65 -7.70
N PRO A 14 18.66 3.45 -8.12
CA PRO A 14 17.28 3.00 -8.18
C PRO A 14 17.04 1.89 -9.22
N ARG A 15 17.97 1.63 -10.13
CA ARG A 15 17.85 0.54 -11.12
C ARG A 15 18.14 -0.83 -10.54
N ASN A 16 18.86 -0.89 -9.43
CA ASN A 16 19.20 -2.15 -8.77
C ASN A 16 19.35 -1.97 -7.25
N PRO A 17 18.34 -1.52 -6.50
CA PRO A 17 18.53 -0.97 -5.14
C PRO A 17 18.71 -2.01 -4.02
N VAL A 18 18.45 -3.30 -4.29
CA VAL A 18 18.39 -4.34 -3.25
C VAL A 18 19.76 -4.65 -2.67
N PRO A 19 20.82 -4.88 -3.46
CA PRO A 19 22.15 -5.15 -2.94
C PRO A 19 22.71 -4.01 -2.06
N GLU A 20 22.46 -2.75 -2.41
CA GLU A 20 22.93 -1.58 -1.67
C GLU A 20 22.20 -1.45 -0.34
N ILE A 21 20.88 -1.70 -0.30
CA ILE A 21 20.12 -1.74 0.96
C ILE A 21 20.65 -2.85 1.87
N CYS A 22 20.94 -4.04 1.32
CA CYS A 22 21.57 -5.11 2.09
C CYS A 22 22.94 -4.70 2.65
N ALA A 23 23.74 -3.96 1.88
CA ALA A 23 25.03 -3.44 2.34
C ALA A 23 24.88 -2.44 3.50
N VAL A 24 23.85 -1.57 3.46
CA VAL A 24 23.52 -0.67 4.58
C VAL A 24 23.16 -1.47 5.84
N ILE A 25 22.34 -2.51 5.72
CA ILE A 25 21.98 -3.37 6.86
C ILE A 25 23.22 -4.02 7.46
N MET A 26 24.10 -4.59 6.63
CA MET A 26 25.37 -5.19 7.08
C MET A 26 26.29 -4.18 7.77
N ALA A 27 26.27 -2.91 7.37
CA ALA A 27 27.06 -1.86 8.02
C ALA A 27 26.54 -1.49 9.42
N VAL A 28 25.27 -1.76 9.74
CA VAL A 28 24.66 -1.49 11.05
C VAL A 28 24.97 -2.60 12.06
N VAL A 29 25.05 -3.86 11.62
CA VAL A 29 25.21 -5.05 12.48
C VAL A 29 26.39 -4.95 13.46
N PRO A 30 27.59 -4.46 13.08
CA PRO A 30 28.73 -4.35 14.01
C PRO A 30 28.48 -3.45 15.23
N TYR A 31 27.58 -2.47 15.12
CA TYR A 31 27.22 -1.57 16.22
C TYR A 31 26.17 -2.19 17.18
N HIS A 32 25.54 -3.29 16.78
CA HIS A 32 24.49 -3.97 17.53
C HIS A 32 24.72 -5.50 17.53
N PRO A 33 25.83 -5.98 18.14
CA PRO A 33 26.11 -7.40 18.21
C PRO A 33 24.97 -8.14 18.92
N ALA A 34 24.59 -9.31 18.39
CA ALA A 34 23.44 -10.13 18.80
C ALA A 34 22.03 -9.61 18.43
N GLN A 35 21.89 -8.46 17.77
CA GLN A 35 20.58 -7.98 17.29
C GLN A 35 20.33 -8.23 15.80
N GLU A 36 21.29 -8.82 15.08
CA GLU A 36 21.21 -9.04 13.64
C GLU A 36 19.92 -9.76 13.23
N GLU A 37 19.58 -10.87 13.88
CA GLU A 37 18.34 -11.60 13.58
C GLU A 37 17.10 -10.73 13.81
N ALA A 38 17.06 -9.97 14.90
CA ALA A 38 15.94 -9.10 15.23
C ALA A 38 15.78 -7.96 14.19
N ILE A 39 16.89 -7.38 13.74
CA ILE A 39 16.92 -6.38 12.67
C ILE A 39 16.35 -6.97 11.38
N LEU A 40 16.84 -8.13 10.96
CA LEU A 40 16.40 -8.79 9.73
C LEU A 40 14.90 -9.15 9.78
N ARG A 41 14.43 -9.69 10.92
CA ARG A 41 13.00 -9.96 11.12
C ARG A 41 12.14 -8.70 11.06
N GLY A 42 12.58 -7.60 11.68
CA GLY A 42 11.89 -6.32 11.64
C GLY A 42 11.81 -5.73 10.21
N VAL A 43 12.87 -5.88 9.41
CA VAL A 43 12.89 -5.45 8.01
C VAL A 43 11.89 -6.25 7.17
N ILE A 44 11.81 -7.57 7.39
CA ILE A 44 10.82 -8.43 6.72
C ILE A 44 9.40 -7.95 7.04
N GLU A 45 9.09 -7.77 8.33
CA GLU A 45 7.75 -7.34 8.76
C GLU A 45 7.37 -5.97 8.17
N ALA A 46 8.29 -5.00 8.20
CA ALA A 46 8.08 -3.68 7.62
C ALA A 46 7.81 -3.75 6.11
N THR A 47 8.55 -4.60 5.40
CA THR A 47 8.41 -4.81 3.95
C THR A 47 7.07 -5.48 3.63
N GLU A 48 6.69 -6.53 4.36
CA GLU A 48 5.39 -7.19 4.20
C GLU A 48 4.23 -6.22 4.43
N LYS A 49 4.32 -5.39 5.48
CA LYS A 49 3.31 -4.37 5.77
C LYS A 49 3.19 -3.37 4.63
N ARG A 50 4.33 -2.94 4.05
CA ARG A 50 4.33 -2.04 2.88
C ARG A 50 3.71 -2.71 1.66
N LEU A 51 4.05 -3.97 1.39
CA LEU A 51 3.50 -4.76 0.29
C LEU A 51 1.98 -4.89 0.41
N LYS A 52 1.46 -5.21 1.60
CA LYS A 52 0.01 -5.27 1.86
C LYS A 52 -0.70 -3.93 1.63
N ALA A 53 -0.03 -2.81 1.90
CA ALA A 53 -0.60 -1.47 1.70
C ALA A 53 -0.68 -1.05 0.22
N ILE A 54 0.23 -1.55 -0.62
CA ILE A 54 0.25 -1.23 -2.06
C ILE A 54 -0.45 -2.28 -2.93
N GLN A 55 -0.69 -3.48 -2.38
CA GLN A 55 -1.53 -4.46 -3.07
C GLN A 55 -2.93 -3.86 -3.25
N PRO A 56 -3.47 -3.84 -4.48
CA PRO A 56 -4.84 -3.42 -4.69
C PRO A 56 -5.73 -4.32 -3.83
N LYS A 57 -6.56 -3.72 -2.98
CA LYS A 57 -7.59 -4.45 -2.25
C LYS A 57 -8.39 -5.23 -3.29
N LYS A 58 -8.30 -6.56 -3.24
CA LYS A 58 -9.16 -7.45 -4.03
C LYS A 58 -10.61 -7.06 -3.69
N GLY A 59 -11.26 -6.30 -4.56
CA GLY A 59 -12.50 -5.57 -4.27
C GLY A 59 -12.62 -4.16 -4.88
N ALA A 60 -11.58 -3.60 -5.51
CA ALA A 60 -11.70 -2.41 -6.38
C ALA A 60 -12.13 -2.79 -7.82
N GLU A 61 -12.99 -3.79 -7.96
CA GLU A 61 -13.71 -4.12 -9.19
C GLU A 61 -15.18 -3.74 -8.94
N ASP A 62 -15.56 -2.46 -9.10
CA ASP A 62 -16.92 -2.03 -9.55
C ASP A 62 -17.24 -0.51 -9.46
N ASP A 63 -16.29 0.41 -9.31
CA ASP A 63 -16.60 1.86 -9.33
C ASP A 63 -16.53 2.51 -10.73
N ASP A 64 -16.68 1.73 -11.80
CA ASP A 64 -16.75 2.22 -13.19
C ASP A 64 -18.03 1.78 -13.91
N LYS A 65 -19.15 1.74 -13.18
CA LYS A 65 -20.47 1.73 -13.81
C LYS A 65 -20.86 3.17 -14.12
N PRO A 66 -21.01 3.56 -15.40
CA PRO A 66 -21.61 4.84 -15.71
C PRO A 66 -22.98 4.86 -15.04
N VAL A 67 -23.27 5.95 -14.32
CA VAL A 67 -24.61 6.23 -13.77
C VAL A 67 -25.59 6.13 -14.93
N SER A 68 -26.30 5.00 -14.98
CA SER A 68 -27.31 4.78 -16.01
C SER A 68 -28.42 5.79 -15.78
N GLU A 69 -28.76 6.47 -16.86
CA GLU A 69 -29.71 7.58 -16.99
C GLU A 69 -31.00 7.40 -16.17
N PRO A 70 -31.65 8.49 -15.76
CA PRO A 70 -32.88 8.44 -14.97
C PRO A 70 -33.96 7.66 -15.73
N ARG A 71 -34.31 6.47 -15.21
CA ARG A 71 -35.46 5.71 -15.69
C ARG A 71 -36.70 6.59 -15.54
N ARG A 72 -37.24 7.07 -16.67
CA ARG A 72 -38.62 7.55 -16.74
C ARG A 72 -39.51 6.39 -16.29
N ASN A 73 -40.20 6.59 -15.18
CA ASN A 73 -41.17 5.64 -14.67
C ASN A 73 -42.37 5.60 -15.63
N THR A 74 -42.35 4.71 -16.63
CA THR A 74 -43.52 4.43 -17.47
C THR A 74 -44.30 3.27 -16.87
N THR A 75 -44.83 3.48 -15.67
CA THR A 75 -45.91 2.66 -15.13
C THR A 75 -46.79 3.54 -14.25
N ASP A 76 -47.53 4.44 -14.89
CA ASP A 76 -48.81 4.91 -14.37
C ASP A 76 -49.87 4.50 -15.38
N SER A 77 -50.32 3.24 -15.27
CA SER A 77 -51.52 2.76 -15.93
C SER A 77 -52.72 3.32 -15.17
N GLY A 78 -52.92 4.63 -15.27
CA GLY A 78 -54.13 5.32 -14.84
C GLY A 78 -55.17 5.28 -15.95
N GLU A 79 -55.92 4.18 -16.05
CA GLU A 79 -57.22 4.22 -16.76
C GLU A 79 -58.17 5.13 -15.95
N LEU A 80 -58.28 6.38 -16.38
CA LEU A 80 -59.34 7.30 -15.98
C LEU A 80 -60.13 7.74 -17.23
N GLY A 81 -61.43 7.44 -17.20
CA GLY A 81 -62.45 7.95 -18.11
C GLY A 81 -63.15 6.82 -18.87
N ARG A 82 -64.47 6.60 -18.73
CA ARG A 82 -65.51 7.62 -18.87
C ARG A 82 -66.82 7.14 -18.25
N ALA A 83 -67.47 8.01 -17.50
CA ALA A 83 -68.90 7.93 -17.20
C ALA A 83 -69.67 8.48 -18.41
N GLU A 84 -70.64 7.72 -18.91
CA GLU A 84 -71.98 8.15 -19.39
C GLU A 84 -72.93 6.95 -19.31
#